data_AF-A0A4S2AWM6-F1
#
_entry.id   AF-A0A4S2AWM6-F1
#
_cell.length_a   1.000
_cell.length_b   1.000
_cell.length_c   1.000
_cell.angle_alpha   90.00
_cell.angle_beta   90.00
_cell.angle_gamma   90.00
#
_symmetry.space_group_name_H-M   'P 1'
#
loop_
_entity.id
_entity.type
_entity.pdbx_description
1 polymer ?
#
loop_
_entity_poly.entity_id
_entity_poly.type
_entity_poly.pdbx_seq_one_letter_code
_entity_poly.pdbx_strand_id
1 'polypeptide(L)'
;MNKLSKDTYKFQIPSRFEIITFRMTVEVMNLLSGTTENKRGDKISNITLFYDLLSRMAVNAKVSDDFRRPLALQPGQAQYSELRLAEQWQMNRTRLRNLLDRMEQAGLIYTDRSLVGSVMTFPSVLGWSRPDKPYIRNPAFFNAD
;
A
#
# COMPACT_ATOMS: atom_id res chain seq x y z
N MET A 1 26.88 21.71 14.97
CA MET A 1 25.69 20.82 14.86
C MET A 1 25.32 20.69 13.40
N ASN A 2 25.68 19.58 12.74
CA ASN A 2 25.21 19.31 11.39
C ASN A 2 23.72 18.94 11.47
N LYS A 3 22.84 19.85 11.02
CA LYS A 3 21.48 19.48 10.63
C LYS A 3 21.64 18.52 9.45
N LEU A 4 21.59 17.21 9.70
CA LEU A 4 21.29 16.26 8.64
C LEU A 4 20.00 16.78 7.98
N SER A 5 20.06 17.13 6.71
CA SER A 5 18.86 17.19 5.90
C SER A 5 18.19 15.83 6.08
N LYS A 6 17.04 15.80 6.77
CA LYS A 6 16.19 14.62 6.80
C LYS A 6 15.73 14.44 5.37
N ASP A 7 16.42 13.61 4.60
CA ASP A 7 16.05 13.28 3.24
C ASP A 7 14.56 12.95 3.22
N THR A 8 13.81 13.70 2.41
CA THR A 8 12.37 13.48 2.28
C THR A 8 12.18 12.12 1.65
N TYR A 9 11.40 11.25 2.29
CA TYR A 9 11.11 9.92 1.79
C TYR A 9 10.56 10.03 0.35
N LYS A 10 11.18 9.27 -0.56
CA LYS A 10 10.72 9.19 -1.94
C LYS A 10 9.60 8.14 -2.00
N PHE A 11 8.37 8.62 -2.16
CA PHE A 11 7.22 7.75 -2.37
C PHE A 11 7.43 6.88 -3.61
N GLN A 12 7.09 5.61 -3.46
CA GLN A 12 7.22 4.62 -4.52
C GLN A 12 5.96 4.62 -5.39
N ILE A 13 6.15 4.37 -6.68
CA ILE A 13 5.07 4.06 -7.61
C ILE A 13 5.13 2.57 -7.95
N PRO A 14 4.00 1.94 -8.34
CA PRO A 14 3.95 0.52 -8.69
C PRO A 14 4.57 0.25 -10.09
N SER A 15 5.80 0.69 -10.34
CA SER A 15 6.46 0.69 -11.66
C SER A 15 6.78 -0.70 -12.24
N ARG A 16 6.69 -1.76 -11.43
CA ARG A 16 6.91 -3.14 -11.90
C ARG A 16 5.73 -3.72 -12.67
N PHE A 17 4.59 -3.05 -12.65
CA PHE A 17 3.38 -3.45 -13.36
C PHE A 17 3.25 -2.65 -14.66
N GLU A 18 2.80 -3.31 -15.71
CA GLU A 18 2.47 -2.64 -16.97
C GLU A 18 1.00 -2.20 -16.97
N ILE A 19 0.11 -3.11 -16.57
CA ILE A 19 -1.33 -2.85 -16.42
C ILE A 19 -1.75 -3.29 -15.01
N ILE A 20 -2.61 -2.50 -14.36
CA ILE A 20 -3.35 -2.89 -13.17
C ILE A 20 -4.81 -2.56 -13.41
N THR A 21 -5.69 -3.54 -13.22
CA THR A 21 -7.14 -3.33 -13.32
C THR A 21 -7.70 -3.15 -11.93
N PHE A 22 -8.47 -2.07 -11.73
CA PHE A 22 -9.09 -1.78 -10.46
C PHE A 22 -10.62 -1.83 -10.52
N ARG A 23 -11.24 -2.26 -9.42
CA ARG A 23 -12.62 -1.97 -9.07
C ARG A 23 -12.61 -0.83 -8.06
N MET A 24 -13.22 0.29 -8.43
CA MET A 24 -13.33 1.48 -7.58
C MET A 24 -14.79 1.86 -7.38
N THR A 25 -15.17 2.16 -6.14
CA THR A 25 -16.43 2.84 -5.84
C THR A 25 -16.25 4.35 -6.01
N VAL A 26 -17.36 5.10 -6.07
CA VAL A 26 -17.32 6.57 -6.05
C VAL A 26 -16.63 7.09 -4.79
N GLU A 27 -16.84 6.42 -3.65
CA GLU A 27 -16.19 6.76 -2.38
C GLU A 27 -14.66 6.61 -2.47
N VAL A 28 -14.16 5.53 -3.07
CA VAL A 28 -12.72 5.35 -3.30
C VAL A 28 -12.17 6.46 -4.21
N MET A 29 -12.88 6.80 -5.30
CA MET A 29 -12.45 7.87 -6.20
C MET A 29 -12.34 9.21 -5.46
N ASN A 30 -13.34 9.56 -4.65
CA ASN A 30 -13.34 10.78 -3.83
C ASN A 30 -12.24 10.77 -2.76
N LEU A 31 -11.96 9.61 -2.16
CA LEU A 31 -10.87 9.47 -1.20
C LEU A 31 -9.52 9.71 -1.88
N LEU A 32 -9.29 9.11 -3.05
CA LEU A 32 -8.03 9.20 -3.79
C LEU A 32 -7.77 10.58 -4.39
N SER A 33 -8.81 11.34 -4.75
CA SER A 33 -8.68 12.73 -5.19
C SER A 33 -8.33 13.71 -4.07
N GLY A 34 -8.44 13.28 -2.81
CA GLY A 34 -8.11 14.08 -1.63
C GLY A 34 -6.63 14.07 -1.25
N THR A 35 -6.34 14.73 -0.12
CA THR A 35 -5.00 14.80 0.47
C THR A 35 -5.02 14.49 1.96
N THR A 36 -3.90 14.02 2.50
CA THR A 36 -3.66 13.83 3.94
C THR A 36 -2.45 14.66 4.38
N GLU A 37 -2.58 15.38 5.49
CA GLU A 37 -1.53 16.24 6.03
C GLU A 37 -0.45 15.44 6.79
N ASN A 38 0.83 15.72 6.57
CA ASN A 38 1.92 15.14 7.38
C ASN A 38 2.17 15.92 8.69
N LYS A 39 3.21 15.57 9.45
CA LYS A 39 3.60 16.25 10.70
C LYS A 39 4.12 17.68 10.48
N ARG A 40 4.50 18.05 9.26
CA ARG A 40 4.99 19.39 8.89
C ARG A 40 3.87 20.31 8.39
N GLY A 41 2.65 19.78 8.22
CA GLY A 41 1.55 20.51 7.59
C GLY A 41 1.48 20.34 6.07
N ASP A 42 2.38 19.57 5.45
CA ASP A 42 2.37 19.35 4.01
C ASP A 42 1.20 18.45 3.63
N LYS A 43 0.42 18.86 2.62
CA LYS A 43 -0.64 18.02 2.05
C LYS A 43 -0.04 17.00 1.08
N ILE A 44 -0.20 15.73 1.38
CA ILE A 44 0.23 14.61 0.53
C ILE A 44 -0.98 14.03 -0.18
N SER A 45 -0.88 13.82 -1.49
CA SER A 45 -1.95 13.20 -2.28
C SER A 45 -2.27 11.79 -1.79
N ASN A 46 -3.55 11.47 -1.61
CA ASN A 46 -3.98 10.15 -1.18
C ASN A 46 -3.67 9.07 -2.24
N ILE A 47 -3.69 9.42 -3.53
CA ILE A 47 -3.27 8.48 -4.58
C ILE A 47 -1.77 8.17 -4.49
N THR A 48 -0.92 9.13 -4.11
CA THR A 48 0.51 8.89 -3.88
C THR A 48 0.73 7.92 -2.72
N LEU A 49 -0.01 8.09 -1.63
CA LEU A 49 0.06 7.19 -0.47
C LEU A 49 -0.42 5.78 -0.82
N PHE A 50 -1.50 5.68 -1.59
CA PHE A 50 -2.00 4.39 -2.08
C PHE A 50 -1.00 3.70 -3.01
N TYR A 51 -0.39 4.42 -3.95
CA TYR A 51 0.64 3.88 -4.84
C TYR A 51 1.87 3.40 -4.08
N ASP A 52 2.26 4.11 -3.02
CA ASP A 52 3.36 3.68 -2.15
C ASP A 52 3.05 2.34 -1.46
N LEU A 53 1.82 2.14 -0.99
CA LEU A 53 1.36 0.85 -0.46
C LEU A 53 1.33 -0.23 -1.55
N LEU A 54 0.72 0.06 -2.70
CA LEU A 54 0.57 -0.88 -3.81
C LEU A 54 1.92 -1.32 -4.39
N SER A 55 2.93 -0.44 -4.38
CA SER A 55 4.30 -0.77 -4.79
C SER A 55 4.93 -1.90 -3.97
N ARG A 56 4.38 -2.23 -2.80
CA ARG A 56 4.85 -3.29 -1.89
C ARG A 56 4.14 -4.63 -2.12
N MET A 57 3.08 -4.65 -2.93
CA MET A 57 2.25 -5.84 -3.19
C MET A 57 3.03 -6.97 -3.88
N ALA A 58 3.17 -8.12 -3.25
CA ALA A 58 3.77 -9.31 -3.83
C ALA A 58 3.04 -9.73 -5.13
N VAL A 59 3.81 -9.98 -6.18
CA VAL A 59 3.31 -10.49 -7.47
C VAL A 59 3.33 -12.02 -7.50
N ASN A 60 4.32 -12.62 -6.84
CA ASN A 60 4.46 -14.05 -6.65
C ASN A 60 4.51 -14.32 -5.14
N ALA A 61 4.22 -15.56 -4.73
CA ALA A 61 4.44 -15.96 -3.36
C ALA A 61 5.90 -15.73 -2.97
N LYS A 62 6.13 -15.05 -1.84
CA LYS A 62 7.48 -14.74 -1.35
C LYS A 62 7.50 -14.64 0.17
N VAL A 63 8.67 -14.84 0.77
CA VAL A 63 8.90 -14.39 2.14
C VAL A 63 9.38 -12.94 2.06
N SER A 64 8.64 -12.04 2.71
CA SER A 64 9.03 -10.64 2.87
C SER A 64 9.82 -10.47 4.16
N ASP A 65 11.04 -9.95 4.06
CA ASP A 65 11.89 -9.51 5.16
C ASP A 65 12.02 -7.97 5.21
N ASP A 66 11.18 -7.26 4.45
CA ASP A 66 11.13 -5.80 4.36
C ASP A 66 10.84 -5.14 5.72
N PHE A 67 10.37 -5.91 6.71
CA PHE A 67 10.12 -5.45 8.07
C PHE A 67 10.71 -6.41 9.11
N ARG A 68 10.65 -6.01 10.39
CA ARG A 68 11.36 -6.69 11.50
C ARG A 68 11.16 -8.21 11.57
N ARG A 69 10.04 -8.74 11.09
CA ARG A 69 9.72 -10.17 11.14
C ARG A 69 9.43 -10.68 9.73
N PRO A 70 10.12 -11.73 9.26
CA PRO A 70 9.81 -12.35 7.98
C PRO A 70 8.35 -12.82 7.93
N LEU A 71 7.70 -12.63 6.78
CA LEU A 71 6.30 -13.02 6.59
C LEU A 71 6.09 -13.64 5.22
N ALA A 72 5.47 -14.81 5.17
CA ALA A 72 5.05 -15.43 3.92
C ALA A 72 3.88 -14.63 3.33
N LEU A 73 4.09 -14.04 2.16
CA LEU A 73 3.10 -13.30 1.41
C LEU A 73 2.64 -14.13 0.21
N GLN A 74 1.32 -14.17 0.02
CA GLN A 74 0.70 -14.63 -1.22
C GLN A 74 0.67 -13.49 -2.26
N PRO A 75 0.54 -13.78 -3.56
CA PRO A 75 0.30 -12.75 -4.56
C PRO A 75 -0.92 -11.89 -4.19
N GLY A 76 -0.82 -10.58 -4.41
CA GLY A 76 -1.87 -9.63 -3.99
C GLY A 76 -1.76 -9.14 -2.55
N GLN A 77 -0.78 -9.63 -1.77
CA GLN A 77 -0.54 -9.20 -0.39
C GLN A 77 0.71 -8.32 -0.26
N ALA A 78 0.71 -7.39 0.69
CA ALA A 78 1.88 -6.61 1.10
C ALA A 78 2.10 -6.74 2.61
N GLN A 79 3.35 -6.85 3.04
CA GLN A 79 3.68 -6.65 4.44
C GLN A 79 3.74 -5.14 4.74
N TYR A 80 3.32 -4.73 5.93
CA TYR A 80 3.49 -3.35 6.37
C TYR A 80 3.79 -3.23 7.86
N SER A 81 4.30 -2.06 8.26
CA SER A 81 4.47 -1.65 9.65
C SER A 81 3.99 -0.23 9.81
N GLU A 82 3.02 0.00 10.70
CA GLU A 82 2.54 1.35 11.00
C GLU A 82 3.65 2.29 11.46
N LEU A 83 4.61 1.77 12.25
CA LEU A 83 5.71 2.58 12.75
C LEU A 83 6.58 3.08 11.59
N ARG A 84 6.99 2.17 10.71
CA ARG A 84 7.83 2.50 9.56
C ARG A 84 7.09 3.38 8.54
N LEU A 85 5.82 3.11 8.27
CA LEU A 85 5.01 3.98 7.41
C LEU A 85 4.85 5.38 8.00
N ALA A 86 4.60 5.49 9.31
CA ALA A 86 4.50 6.78 10.00
C ALA A 86 5.81 7.58 9.92
N GLU A 87 6.96 6.91 10.01
CA GLU A 87 8.27 7.53 9.82
C GLU A 87 8.49 7.97 8.36
N GLN A 88 8.27 7.07 7.39
CA GLN A 88 8.43 7.34 5.97
C GLN A 88 7.54 8.48 5.49
N TRP A 89 6.26 8.45 5.83
CA TRP A 89 5.29 9.45 5.41
C TRP A 89 5.31 10.70 6.30
N GLN A 90 6.19 10.71 7.31
CA GLN A 90 6.25 11.75 8.34
C GLN A 90 4.87 12.05 8.95
N MET A 91 4.05 11.03 9.19
CA MET A 91 2.72 11.13 9.79
C MET A 91 2.73 10.64 11.24
N ASN A 92 1.85 11.18 12.08
CA ASN A 92 1.61 10.52 13.37
C ASN A 92 0.81 9.22 13.14
N ARG A 93 0.94 8.26 14.06
CA ARG A 93 0.33 6.93 13.89
C ARG A 93 -1.19 6.98 13.89
N THR A 94 -1.80 7.90 14.64
CA THR A 94 -3.26 8.08 14.64
C THR A 94 -3.77 8.49 13.27
N ARG A 95 -3.11 9.46 12.62
CA ARG A 95 -3.47 9.92 11.28
C ARG A 95 -3.24 8.86 10.22
N LEU A 96 -2.12 8.13 10.31
CA LEU A 96 -1.87 6.98 9.45
C LEU A 96 -3.00 5.94 9.57
N ARG A 97 -3.37 5.54 10.79
CA ARG A 97 -4.45 4.58 11.01
C ARG A 97 -5.78 5.09 10.47
N ASN A 98 -6.16 6.33 10.77
CA ASN A 98 -7.40 6.90 10.25
C ASN A 98 -7.44 6.91 8.72
N LEU A 99 -6.29 7.12 8.05
CA LEU A 99 -6.21 7.00 6.59
C LEU A 99 -6.40 5.55 6.12
N LEU A 100 -5.70 4.60 6.75
CA LEU A 100 -5.84 3.17 6.42
C LEU A 100 -7.28 2.68 6.66
N ASP A 101 -7.89 3.05 7.78
CA ASP A 101 -9.27 2.69 8.14
C ASP A 101 -10.26 3.26 7.12
N ARG A 102 -10.05 4.50 6.62
CA ARG A 102 -10.88 5.06 5.54
C ARG A 102 -10.68 4.35 4.20
N MET A 103 -9.44 3.98 3.86
CA MET A 103 -9.16 3.19 2.66
C MET A 103 -9.81 1.80 2.76
N GLU A 104 -9.81 1.20 3.95
CA GLU A 104 -10.42 -0.10 4.23
C GLU A 104 -11.94 -0.05 4.18
N GLN A 105 -12.56 0.93 4.84
CA GLN A 105 -14.01 1.16 4.79
C GLN A 105 -14.52 1.37 3.36
N ALA A 106 -13.78 2.10 2.54
CA ALA A 106 -14.11 2.31 1.13
C ALA A 106 -13.88 1.07 0.25
N GLY A 107 -13.25 0.01 0.77
CA GLY A 107 -12.94 -1.21 0.04
C GLY A 107 -11.70 -1.14 -0.85
N LEU A 108 -10.81 -0.16 -0.62
CA LEU A 108 -9.59 0.00 -1.40
C LEU A 108 -8.51 -1.02 -0.97
N ILE A 109 -8.37 -1.21 0.34
CA ILE A 109 -7.44 -2.14 0.99
C ILE A 109 -8.18 -2.97 2.04
N TYR A 110 -7.55 -4.01 2.55
CA TYR A 110 -7.93 -4.65 3.81
C TYR A 110 -6.68 -4.85 4.67
N THR A 111 -6.77 -4.61 5.98
CA THR A 111 -5.63 -4.73 6.89
C THR A 111 -5.82 -5.83 7.92
N ASP A 112 -4.87 -6.77 7.99
CA ASP A 112 -4.77 -7.75 9.05
C ASP A 112 -3.56 -7.43 9.96
N ARG A 113 -3.85 -7.10 11.22
CA ARG A 113 -2.87 -6.60 12.18
C ARG A 113 -2.56 -7.71 13.19
N SER A 114 -1.34 -8.23 13.16
CA SER A 114 -0.86 -9.20 14.16
C SER A 114 0.39 -8.74 14.89
N LEU A 115 0.70 -9.40 16.00
CA LEU A 115 1.96 -9.25 16.75
C LEU A 115 3.18 -9.78 15.96
N VAL A 116 2.95 -10.64 14.96
CA VAL A 116 4.00 -11.29 14.15
C VAL A 116 4.32 -10.49 12.89
N GLY A 117 3.35 -9.78 12.34
CA GLY A 117 3.50 -8.96 11.14
C GLY A 117 2.14 -8.55 10.61
N SER A 118 2.01 -7.32 10.14
CA SER A 118 0.76 -6.85 9.55
C SER A 118 0.76 -7.07 8.04
N VAL A 119 -0.34 -7.62 7.53
CA VAL A 119 -0.57 -7.88 6.11
C VAL A 119 -1.63 -6.93 5.60
N MET A 120 -1.43 -6.43 4.39
CA MET A 120 -2.41 -5.67 3.64
C MET A 120 -2.76 -6.42 2.37
N THR A 121 -4.03 -6.47 2.02
CA THR A 121 -4.51 -6.95 0.70
C THR A 121 -5.21 -5.81 -0.04
N PHE A 122 -5.35 -5.97 -1.35
CA PHE A 122 -5.90 -4.94 -2.24
C PHE A 122 -7.15 -5.46 -2.96
N PRO A 123 -8.33 -5.54 -2.29
CA PRO A 123 -9.58 -5.98 -2.90
C PRO A 123 -10.03 -5.12 -4.09
N SER A 124 -9.55 -3.87 -4.15
CA SER A 124 -9.72 -3.01 -5.33
C SER A 124 -8.95 -3.50 -6.56
N VAL A 125 -7.90 -4.32 -6.40
CA VAL A 125 -7.09 -4.82 -7.53
C VAL A 125 -7.70 -6.11 -8.08
N LEU A 126 -8.24 -6.06 -9.29
CA LEU A 126 -8.82 -7.21 -9.98
C LEU A 126 -7.76 -8.10 -10.65
N GLY A 127 -6.61 -7.53 -10.97
CA GLY A 127 -5.49 -8.23 -11.59
C GLY A 127 -4.48 -7.27 -12.19
N TRP A 128 -3.40 -7.82 -12.73
CA TRP A 128 -2.26 -7.06 -13.24
C TRP A 128 -1.50 -7.82 -14.32
N SER A 129 -0.76 -7.09 -15.16
CA SER A 129 0.31 -7.64 -16.00
C SER A 129 1.66 -7.04 -15.62
N ARG A 130 2.72 -7.70 -16.05
CA ARG A 130 4.10 -7.18 -15.99
C ARG A 130 4.67 -7.16 -17.41
N PRO A 131 5.72 -6.35 -17.67
CA PRO A 131 6.38 -6.36 -18.97
C PRO A 131 6.71 -7.80 -19.40
N ASP A 132 6.32 -8.14 -20.62
CA ASP A 132 6.52 -9.45 -21.25
C ASP A 132 5.88 -10.64 -20.48
N LYS A 133 4.87 -10.38 -19.65
CA LYS A 133 4.11 -11.42 -18.90
C LYS A 133 2.61 -11.30 -19.16
N PRO A 134 1.89 -12.43 -19.21
CA PRO A 134 0.44 -12.42 -19.36
C PRO A 134 -0.23 -11.69 -18.18
N TYR A 135 -1.44 -11.20 -18.43
CA TYR A 135 -2.29 -10.67 -17.38
C TYR A 135 -2.72 -11.78 -16.41
N ILE A 136 -2.63 -11.50 -15.11
CA ILE A 136 -2.98 -12.39 -14.01
C ILE A 136 -4.16 -11.78 -13.26
N ARG A 137 -5.25 -12.54 -13.10
CA ARG A 137 -6.32 -12.18 -12.17
C ARG A 137 -5.81 -12.28 -10.74
N ASN A 138 -6.19 -11.35 -9.88
CA ASN A 138 -5.69 -11.30 -8.51
C ASN A 138 -6.11 -12.59 -7.75
N PRO A 139 -5.17 -13.49 -7.42
CA PRO A 139 -5.50 -14.79 -6.84
C PRO A 139 -6.00 -14.69 -5.40
N ALA A 140 -5.82 -13.54 -4.74
CA ALA A 140 -6.37 -13.29 -3.42
C ALA A 140 -7.91 -13.17 -3.43
N PHE A 141 -8.52 -12.91 -4.59
CA PHE A 141 -9.97 -12.68 -4.72
C PHE A 141 -10.62 -13.47 -5.87
N PHE A 142 -9.83 -14.00 -6.79
CA PHE A 142 -10.27 -14.87 -7.88
C PHE A 142 -9.36 -16.09 -7.85
N ASN A 143 -9.85 -17.23 -7.36
CA ASN A 143 -9.07 -18.47 -7.47
C ASN A 143 -8.69 -18.69 -8.93
N ALA A 144 -7.46 -19.13 -9.17
CA ALA A 144 -7.09 -19.64 -10.49
C ALA A 144 -7.83 -20.97 -10.65
N ASP A 145 -8.85 -21.00 -11.51
CA ASP A 145 -9.44 -22.25 -11.99
C ASP A 145 -8.39 -23.08 -12.75
#